data_AF-A0A7X7UR53-F1
#
_entry.id   AF-A0A7X7UR53-F1
#
_cell.length_a   1.000
_cell.length_b   1.000
_cell.length_c   1.000
_cell.angle_alpha   90.00
_cell.angle_beta   90.00
_cell.angle_gamma   90.00
#
_symmetry.space_group_name_H-M   'P 1'
#
loop_
_entity.id
_entity.type
_entity.pdbx_description
1 polymer ?
#
loop_
_entity_poly.entity_id
_entity_poly.type
_entity_poly.pdbx_seq_one_letter_code
_entity_poly.pdbx_strand_id
1 'polypeptide(L)'
;MKLKKLGKYFSPGHFIKFKSMNLIVAICVFVIFSFLLGMPIGQKKINSVRDIYEKYNYNVLKEIPDREDVNAVVSDLIGLECRVEDGVELVCANLETEAGYALLERKIEFQVGEITKRVTFVIDLFPIHDVYLEFPGAKINYDPKEKFTVTRDEFRHEQNVENYLVVFWSDALYFQAHPFGTNKLNVRHGGNLLRIDTMKIFYKNNIPDFELSGEANGSDFGKFLLEQFIIGNANTLKLRAYTLAFLVGVFFTLIIVLVIWIFFRRTGKLKTVKEYYNIAAVTSIPVFIVFFILLWFLPQAINVFIFIFALAYLLVIYSINTSKELV
;
A
#
# COMPACT_ATOMS: atom_id res chain seq x y z
N MET A 1 36.24 0.10 -25.88
CA MET A 1 35.65 -1.24 -25.59
C MET A 1 34.44 -1.44 -26.51
N LYS A 2 34.36 -2.57 -27.22
CA LYS A 2 33.66 -2.73 -28.52
C LYS A 2 32.11 -2.65 -28.45
N LEU A 3 31.51 -1.63 -29.07
CA LEU A 3 30.08 -1.63 -29.51
C LEU A 3 29.71 -2.88 -30.35
N LYS A 4 30.68 -3.48 -31.06
CA LYS A 4 30.50 -4.75 -31.79
C LYS A 4 30.08 -5.94 -30.92
N LYS A 5 30.37 -5.96 -29.60
CA LYS A 5 29.91 -7.05 -28.72
C LYS A 5 28.43 -6.91 -28.33
N LEU A 6 27.92 -5.68 -28.21
CA LEU A 6 26.48 -5.41 -27.97
C LEU A 6 25.63 -5.78 -29.19
N GLY A 7 26.13 -5.56 -30.41
CA GLY A 7 25.43 -5.93 -31.65
C GLY A 7 25.08 -7.42 -31.76
N LYS A 8 25.81 -8.32 -31.07
CA LYS A 8 25.51 -9.76 -31.04
C LYS A 8 24.22 -10.07 -30.27
N TYR A 9 23.94 -9.30 -29.20
CA TYR A 9 22.71 -9.41 -28.40
C TYR A 9 21.48 -8.80 -29.09
N PHE A 10 21.68 -7.96 -30.10
CA PHE A 10 20.61 -7.40 -30.96
C PHE A 10 20.54 -8.07 -32.34
N SER A 11 21.23 -9.22 -32.51
CA SER A 11 21.29 -9.90 -33.80
C SER A 11 19.96 -10.60 -34.13
N PRO A 12 19.37 -10.37 -35.32
CA PRO A 12 18.12 -10.99 -35.75
C PRO A 12 18.09 -12.51 -35.61
N GLY A 13 19.21 -13.17 -35.97
CA GLY A 13 19.34 -14.63 -35.92
C GLY A 13 19.35 -15.22 -34.51
N HIS A 14 19.65 -14.43 -33.48
CA HIS A 14 19.53 -14.87 -32.09
C HIS A 14 18.06 -14.89 -31.65
N PHE A 15 17.32 -13.81 -31.90
CA PHE A 15 15.92 -13.68 -31.45
C PHE A 15 14.97 -14.61 -32.18
N ILE A 16 15.14 -14.81 -33.49
CA ILE A 16 14.21 -15.59 -34.29
C ILE A 16 14.10 -17.06 -33.84
N LYS A 17 15.16 -17.60 -33.22
CA LYS A 17 15.12 -18.95 -32.64
C LYS A 17 14.07 -19.08 -31.52
N PHE A 18 13.75 -17.98 -30.86
CA PHE A 18 12.77 -17.95 -29.77
C PHE A 18 11.34 -17.75 -30.25
N LYS A 19 11.10 -17.50 -31.56
CA LYS A 19 9.72 -17.34 -32.08
C LYS A 19 8.84 -18.55 -31.79
N SER A 20 9.42 -19.76 -31.84
CA SER A 20 8.75 -21.04 -31.62
C SER A 20 8.73 -21.48 -30.15
N MET A 21 9.30 -20.69 -29.23
CA MET A 21 9.30 -20.98 -27.80
C MET A 21 7.88 -21.22 -27.28
N ASN A 22 7.74 -22.06 -26.26
CA ASN A 22 6.45 -22.26 -25.59
C ASN A 22 6.00 -20.94 -24.95
N LEU A 23 4.76 -20.54 -25.21
CA LEU A 23 4.18 -19.30 -24.70
C LEU A 23 4.22 -19.24 -23.16
N ILE A 24 4.08 -20.40 -22.50
CA ILE A 24 4.16 -20.50 -21.04
C ILE A 24 5.50 -19.97 -20.52
N VAL A 25 6.61 -20.25 -21.23
CA VAL A 25 7.94 -19.75 -20.84
C VAL A 25 7.97 -18.22 -20.89
N ALA A 26 7.39 -17.61 -21.93
CA ALA A 26 7.30 -16.16 -22.04
C ALA A 26 6.48 -15.54 -20.90
N ILE A 27 5.35 -16.17 -20.54
CA ILE A 27 4.54 -15.74 -19.39
C ILE A 27 5.36 -15.82 -18.10
N CYS A 28 6.05 -16.95 -17.85
CA CYS A 28 6.90 -17.11 -16.68
C CYS A 28 7.98 -16.04 -16.59
N VAL A 29 8.63 -15.69 -17.71
CA VAL A 29 9.64 -14.61 -17.74
C VAL A 29 9.03 -13.30 -17.23
N PHE A 30 7.92 -12.83 -17.80
CA PHE A 30 7.32 -11.57 -17.38
C PHE A 30 6.85 -11.60 -15.92
N VAL A 31 6.21 -12.69 -15.49
CA VAL A 31 5.74 -12.85 -14.11
C VAL A 31 6.90 -12.83 -13.14
N ILE A 32 7.90 -13.71 -13.30
CA ILE A 32 9.05 -13.81 -12.40
C ILE A 32 9.78 -12.48 -12.31
N PHE A 33 10.12 -11.86 -13.45
CA PHE A 33 10.85 -10.60 -13.43
C PHE A 33 10.02 -9.44 -12.88
N SER A 34 8.69 -9.42 -13.06
CA SER A 34 7.84 -8.42 -12.43
C SER A 34 7.89 -8.49 -10.89
N PHE A 35 7.87 -9.71 -10.32
CA PHE A 35 8.05 -9.90 -8.88
C PHE A 35 9.46 -9.50 -8.43
N LEU A 36 10.50 -9.80 -9.22
CA LEU A 36 11.86 -9.37 -8.93
C LEU A 36 11.97 -7.83 -8.87
N LEU A 37 11.35 -7.10 -9.80
CA LEU A 37 11.33 -5.64 -9.78
C LEU A 37 10.58 -5.05 -8.57
N GLY A 38 9.57 -5.75 -8.05
CA GLY A 38 8.81 -5.30 -6.88
C GLY A 38 9.64 -5.25 -5.60
N MET A 39 10.63 -6.13 -5.45
CA MET A 39 11.50 -6.22 -4.25
C MET A 39 12.22 -4.91 -3.89
N PRO A 40 13.06 -4.32 -4.77
CA PRO A 40 13.79 -3.10 -4.42
C PRO A 40 12.88 -1.92 -4.11
N ILE A 41 11.74 -1.82 -4.81
CA ILE A 41 10.73 -0.76 -4.58
C ILE A 41 10.09 -0.92 -3.20
N GLY A 42 9.73 -2.15 -2.83
CA GLY A 42 9.16 -2.48 -1.53
C GLY A 42 10.11 -2.15 -0.38
N GLN A 43 11.36 -2.60 -0.47
CA GLN A 43 12.34 -2.43 0.61
C GLN A 43 12.64 -0.96 0.93
N LYS A 44 12.87 -0.12 -0.08
CA LYS A 44 13.18 1.31 0.15
C LYS A 44 11.99 2.04 0.77
N LYS A 45 10.77 1.72 0.33
CA LYS A 45 9.55 2.29 0.90
C LYS A 45 9.35 1.89 2.36
N ILE A 46 9.64 0.63 2.72
CA ILE A 46 9.57 0.16 4.11
C ILE A 46 10.55 0.93 5.00
N ASN A 47 11.78 1.19 4.55
CA ASN A 47 12.73 1.98 5.35
C ASN A 47 12.20 3.39 5.65
N SER A 48 11.51 4.04 4.69
CA SER A 48 10.88 5.34 4.91
C SER A 48 9.63 5.32 5.80
N VAL A 49 9.07 4.15 6.09
CA VAL A 49 7.92 4.02 7.00
C VAL A 49 8.32 4.46 8.40
N ARG A 50 9.49 4.03 8.89
CA ARG A 50 9.99 4.42 10.21
C ARG A 50 10.07 5.95 10.35
N ASP A 51 10.59 6.62 9.34
CA ASP A 51 10.68 8.09 9.30
C ASP A 51 9.31 8.79 9.34
N ILE A 52 8.24 8.15 8.82
CA ILE A 52 6.87 8.69 8.89
C ILE A 52 6.35 8.67 10.33
N TYR A 53 6.69 7.65 11.11
CA TYR A 53 6.26 7.50 12.51
C TYR A 53 7.16 8.22 13.52
N GLU A 54 8.24 8.83 13.05
CA GLU A 54 8.99 9.86 13.78
C GLU A 54 8.37 11.25 13.61
N LYS A 55 7.34 11.40 12.78
CA LYS A 55 6.60 12.67 12.65
C LYS A 55 5.73 12.92 13.88
N TYR A 56 5.66 14.21 14.25
CA TYR A 56 4.87 14.76 15.35
C TYR A 56 3.46 14.18 15.48
N ASN A 57 2.75 13.98 14.36
CA ASN A 57 1.36 13.51 14.35
C ASN A 57 1.15 12.11 14.95
N TYR A 58 2.16 11.23 14.93
CA TYR A 58 2.06 9.88 15.48
C TYR A 58 2.63 9.76 16.90
N ASN A 59 3.32 10.80 17.39
CA ASN A 59 3.95 10.76 18.71
C ASN A 59 2.92 10.62 19.83
N VAL A 60 1.67 11.05 19.63
CA VAL A 60 0.60 10.85 20.61
C VAL A 60 0.48 9.40 21.08
N LEU A 61 0.68 8.42 20.19
CA LEU A 61 0.59 7.01 20.54
C LEU A 61 1.77 6.56 21.42
N LYS A 62 2.94 7.19 21.31
CA LYS A 62 4.11 6.92 22.17
C LYS A 62 4.02 7.65 23.52
N GLU A 63 3.19 8.67 23.61
CA GLU A 63 3.09 9.58 24.75
C GLU A 63 1.94 9.23 25.69
N ILE A 64 1.13 8.22 25.37
CA ILE A 64 0.06 7.74 26.25
C ILE A 64 0.71 7.33 27.59
N PRO A 65 0.31 7.94 28.73
CA PRO A 65 0.96 7.71 30.01
C PRO A 65 0.36 6.52 30.77
N ASP A 66 1.13 5.97 31.70
CA ASP A 66 0.66 4.98 32.67
C ASP A 66 -0.03 5.68 33.86
N ARG A 67 -1.26 6.14 33.63
CA ARG A 67 -2.11 6.79 34.66
C ARG A 67 -3.34 5.93 34.92
N GLU A 68 -3.85 5.93 36.15
CA GLU A 68 -4.94 5.04 36.58
C GLU A 68 -6.20 5.12 35.70
N ASP A 69 -6.64 6.32 35.35
CA ASP A 69 -7.80 6.55 34.48
C ASP A 69 -7.55 6.15 33.01
N VAL A 70 -6.32 6.35 32.50
CA VAL A 70 -5.91 5.90 31.16
C VAL A 70 -5.87 4.38 31.12
N ASN A 71 -5.24 3.76 32.12
CA ASN A 71 -5.13 2.31 32.26
C ASN A 71 -6.50 1.66 32.43
N ALA A 72 -7.45 2.32 33.11
CA ALA A 72 -8.83 1.83 33.21
C ALA A 72 -9.51 1.78 31.82
N VAL A 73 -9.34 2.80 30.99
CA VAL A 73 -9.86 2.80 29.62
C VAL A 73 -9.19 1.74 28.76
N VAL A 74 -7.86 1.59 28.87
CA VAL A 74 -7.12 0.54 28.15
C VAL A 74 -7.56 -0.86 28.59
N SER A 75 -7.72 -1.08 29.90
CA SER A 75 -8.21 -2.33 30.45
C SER A 75 -9.62 -2.67 29.95
N ASP A 76 -10.50 -1.67 29.84
CA ASP A 76 -11.84 -1.84 29.27
C ASP A 76 -11.76 -2.25 27.80
N LEU A 77 -10.91 -1.58 27.00
CA LEU A 77 -10.72 -1.92 25.58
C LEU A 77 -10.15 -3.33 25.37
N ILE A 78 -9.12 -3.72 26.13
CA ILE A 78 -8.52 -5.06 26.07
C ILE A 78 -9.53 -6.11 26.55
N GLY A 79 -10.32 -5.80 27.59
CA GLY A 79 -11.35 -6.69 28.13
C GLY A 79 -12.46 -7.04 27.15
N LEU A 80 -12.58 -6.33 26.01
CA LEU A 80 -13.49 -6.68 24.94
C LEU A 80 -13.04 -7.91 24.13
N GLU A 81 -11.77 -8.31 24.27
CA GLU A 81 -11.16 -9.46 23.61
C GLU A 81 -11.34 -9.41 22.08
N CYS A 82 -11.04 -8.25 21.49
CA CYS A 82 -11.16 -8.04 20.06
C CYS A 82 -9.99 -8.65 19.29
N ARG A 83 -10.26 -9.53 18.33
CA ARG A 83 -9.26 -10.16 17.47
C ARG A 83 -9.75 -10.33 16.04
N VAL A 84 -8.82 -10.43 15.11
CA VAL A 84 -9.15 -10.72 13.71
C VAL A 84 -9.39 -12.22 13.54
N GLU A 85 -10.57 -12.59 13.04
CA GLU A 85 -10.93 -13.95 12.65
C GLU A 85 -10.77 -14.14 11.13
N ASP A 86 -10.31 -15.34 10.75
CA ASP A 86 -9.99 -15.74 9.37
C ASP A 86 -9.04 -14.79 8.62
N GLY A 87 -8.30 -13.95 9.34
CA GLY A 87 -7.42 -12.93 8.79
C GLY A 87 -8.15 -11.81 8.04
N VAL A 88 -9.46 -11.62 8.27
CA VAL A 88 -10.28 -10.67 7.51
C VAL A 88 -11.07 -9.72 8.39
N GLU A 89 -11.75 -10.22 9.42
CA GLU A 89 -12.77 -9.48 10.16
C GLU A 89 -12.43 -9.40 11.65
N LEU A 90 -12.56 -8.21 12.23
CA LEU A 90 -12.44 -7.99 13.67
C LEU A 90 -13.71 -8.43 14.37
N VAL A 91 -13.56 -9.31 15.36
CA VAL A 91 -14.63 -9.79 16.24
C VAL A 91 -14.23 -9.52 17.68
N CYS A 92 -15.16 -9.07 18.51
CA CYS A 92 -14.95 -8.83 19.95
C CYS A 92 -15.86 -9.76 20.77
N ALA A 93 -15.28 -10.59 21.63
CA ALA A 93 -16.05 -11.59 22.38
C ALA A 93 -16.99 -10.98 23.44
N ASN A 94 -16.55 -9.89 24.07
CA ASN A 94 -17.28 -9.25 25.17
C ASN A 94 -17.96 -7.93 24.77
N LEU A 95 -18.23 -7.74 23.48
CA LEU A 95 -19.02 -6.61 22.98
C LEU A 95 -20.37 -7.10 22.47
N GLU A 96 -21.46 -6.64 23.07
CA GLU A 96 -22.80 -6.96 22.61
C GLU A 96 -23.02 -6.43 21.19
N THR A 97 -23.50 -7.30 20.30
CA THR A 97 -23.81 -6.95 18.92
C THR A 97 -25.30 -7.16 18.64
N GLU A 98 -25.94 -6.16 18.04
CA GLU A 98 -27.32 -6.27 17.55
C GLU A 98 -27.27 -6.51 16.04
N ALA A 99 -27.67 -7.70 15.59
CA ALA A 99 -27.62 -8.10 14.19
C ALA A 99 -26.23 -7.97 13.53
N GLY A 100 -25.14 -8.18 14.30
CA GLY A 100 -23.76 -8.04 13.81
C GLY A 100 -23.23 -6.60 13.80
N TYR A 101 -23.96 -5.65 14.39
CA TYR A 101 -23.53 -4.27 14.54
C TYR A 101 -23.19 -3.96 16.01
N ALA A 102 -22.12 -3.23 16.25
CA ALA A 102 -21.81 -2.63 17.55
C ALA A 102 -20.99 -1.36 17.40
N LEU A 103 -21.26 -0.37 18.25
CA LEU A 103 -20.48 0.87 18.31
C LEU A 103 -20.12 1.17 19.76
N LEU A 104 -18.83 1.25 20.04
CA LEU A 104 -18.28 1.66 21.32
C LEU A 104 -17.35 2.85 21.14
N GLU A 105 -17.49 3.87 21.98
CA GLU A 105 -16.57 5.01 22.02
C GLU A 105 -15.96 5.13 23.42
N ARG A 106 -14.64 5.36 23.47
CA ARG A 106 -13.86 5.62 24.68
C ARG A 106 -12.89 6.76 24.45
N LYS A 107 -12.56 7.50 25.51
CA LYS A 107 -11.69 8.68 25.41
C LYS A 107 -10.69 8.66 26.54
N ILE A 108 -9.46 9.04 26.20
CA ILE A 108 -8.43 9.38 27.17
C ILE A 108 -8.00 10.83 26.92
N GLU A 109 -7.64 11.52 28.00
CA GLU A 109 -7.11 12.87 27.94
C GLU A 109 -5.85 12.94 28.82
N PHE A 110 -4.75 13.43 28.29
CA PHE A 110 -3.51 13.59 29.04
C PHE A 110 -2.72 14.80 28.56
N GLN A 111 -1.78 15.26 29.37
CA GLN A 111 -1.00 16.47 29.10
C GLN A 111 0.47 16.12 28.82
N VAL A 112 1.02 16.70 27.75
CA VAL A 112 2.44 16.62 27.39
C VAL A 112 2.99 18.03 27.27
N GLY A 113 3.76 18.47 28.27
CA GLY A 113 4.18 19.86 28.38
C GLY A 113 2.97 20.79 28.54
N GLU A 114 2.81 21.76 27.64
CA GLU A 114 1.67 22.70 27.65
C GLU A 114 0.47 22.22 26.81
N ILE A 115 0.58 21.07 26.15
CA ILE A 115 -0.43 20.58 25.20
C ILE A 115 -1.25 19.47 25.84
N THR A 116 -2.57 19.66 25.86
CA THR A 116 -3.54 18.62 26.20
C THR A 116 -3.85 17.79 24.96
N LYS A 117 -3.70 16.47 25.07
CA LYS A 117 -3.98 15.51 24.01
C LYS A 117 -5.20 14.68 24.38
N ARG A 118 -6.19 14.65 23.49
CA ARG A 118 -7.40 13.82 23.61
C ARG A 118 -7.36 12.75 22.54
N VAL A 119 -7.40 11.48 22.93
CA VAL A 119 -7.47 10.35 22.00
C VAL A 119 -8.83 9.69 22.15
N THR A 120 -9.59 9.65 21.06
CA THR A 120 -10.85 8.93 20.97
C THR A 120 -10.60 7.56 20.35
N PHE A 121 -10.94 6.51 21.08
CA PHE A 121 -10.98 5.13 20.59
C PHE A 121 -12.41 4.77 20.22
N VAL A 122 -12.59 4.20 19.03
CA VAL A 122 -13.89 3.75 18.55
C VAL A 122 -13.78 2.31 18.09
N ILE A 123 -14.67 1.44 18.55
CA ILE A 123 -14.87 0.10 17.98
C ILE A 123 -16.19 0.16 17.23
N ASP A 124 -16.16 -0.09 15.93
CA ASP A 124 -17.33 -0.04 15.05
C ASP A 124 -17.40 -1.34 14.25
N LEU A 125 -18.15 -2.28 14.80
CA LEU A 125 -18.45 -3.56 14.18
C LEU A 125 -19.67 -3.41 13.29
N PHE A 126 -19.54 -3.85 12.05
CA PHE A 126 -20.59 -3.90 11.05
C PHE A 126 -20.37 -5.11 10.12
N PRO A 127 -21.43 -5.70 9.55
CA PRO A 127 -21.32 -6.76 8.55
C PRO A 127 -20.62 -6.23 7.29
N ILE A 128 -19.36 -6.64 7.10
CA ILE A 128 -18.49 -6.17 6.01
C ILE A 128 -19.17 -6.36 4.64
N HIS A 129 -19.74 -7.55 4.41
CA HIS A 129 -20.37 -7.89 3.13
C HIS A 129 -21.52 -6.95 2.79
N ASP A 130 -22.41 -6.71 3.76
CA ASP A 130 -23.62 -5.95 3.54
C ASP A 130 -23.33 -4.47 3.32
N VAL A 131 -22.36 -3.92 4.06
CA VAL A 131 -21.91 -2.53 3.90
C VAL A 131 -21.27 -2.32 2.53
N TYR A 132 -20.40 -3.23 2.08
CA TYR A 132 -19.72 -3.08 0.79
C TYR A 132 -20.59 -3.43 -0.42
N LEU A 133 -21.69 -4.16 -0.24
CA LEU A 133 -22.72 -4.37 -1.27
C LEU A 133 -23.86 -3.34 -1.20
N GLU A 134 -23.78 -2.37 -0.29
CA GLU A 134 -24.78 -1.31 -0.11
C GLU A 134 -26.19 -1.87 0.13
N PHE A 135 -26.31 -2.97 0.89
CA PHE A 135 -27.62 -3.50 1.25
C PHE A 135 -28.42 -2.47 2.07
N PRO A 136 -29.75 -2.39 1.88
CA PRO A 136 -30.58 -1.42 2.57
C PRO A 136 -30.42 -1.50 4.10
N GLY A 137 -30.00 -0.40 4.73
CA GLY A 137 -29.79 -0.30 6.17
C GLY A 137 -28.37 -0.63 6.65
N ALA A 138 -27.52 -1.23 5.81
CA ALA A 138 -26.13 -1.52 6.14
C ALA A 138 -25.25 -0.27 5.92
N LYS A 139 -24.60 0.20 6.98
CA LYS A 139 -23.65 1.32 6.91
C LYS A 139 -22.57 1.19 7.98
N ILE A 140 -21.46 1.87 7.74
CA ILE A 140 -20.46 2.17 8.76
C ILE A 140 -21.12 3.09 9.80
N ASN A 141 -21.06 2.74 11.09
CA ASN A 141 -21.73 3.52 12.12
C ASN A 141 -20.94 4.77 12.51
N TYR A 142 -19.61 4.70 12.42
CA TYR A 142 -18.71 5.82 12.68
C TYR A 142 -17.94 6.22 11.42
N ASP A 143 -18.43 7.25 10.72
CA ASP A 143 -17.66 7.93 9.67
C ASP A 143 -16.91 9.15 10.24
N PRO A 144 -15.56 9.12 10.29
CA PRO A 144 -14.74 10.23 10.75
C PRO A 144 -15.00 11.54 10.00
N LYS A 145 -15.38 11.49 8.72
CA LYS A 145 -15.68 12.69 7.92
C LYS A 145 -16.91 13.45 8.41
N GLU A 146 -17.81 12.78 9.11
CA GLU A 146 -19.05 13.36 9.64
C GLU A 146 -18.98 13.57 11.17
N LYS A 147 -18.29 12.66 11.87
CA LYS A 147 -18.24 12.63 13.33
C LYS A 147 -16.99 13.30 13.92
N PHE A 148 -15.84 13.17 13.28
CA PHE A 148 -14.56 13.70 13.78
C PHE A 148 -14.16 14.97 13.01
N THR A 149 -14.94 16.04 13.21
CA THR A 149 -14.83 17.32 12.48
C THR A 149 -14.76 18.52 13.42
N VAL A 150 -13.98 19.56 13.07
CA VAL A 150 -13.84 20.78 13.91
C VAL A 150 -15.13 21.60 14.04
N THR A 151 -16.15 21.28 13.25
CA THR A 151 -17.47 21.92 13.30
C THR A 151 -18.38 21.32 14.37
N ARG A 152 -18.03 20.16 14.93
CA ARG A 152 -18.72 19.58 16.08
C ARG A 152 -18.23 20.29 17.34
N ASP A 153 -19.15 20.61 18.25
CA ASP A 153 -18.81 21.30 19.50
C ASP A 153 -17.71 20.57 20.29
N GLU A 154 -17.76 19.24 20.28
CA GLU A 154 -16.79 18.37 20.97
C GLU A 154 -15.34 18.49 20.44
N PHE A 155 -15.18 18.70 19.14
CA PHE A 155 -13.86 18.74 18.48
C PHE A 155 -13.53 20.14 17.96
N ARG A 156 -14.25 21.14 18.45
CA ARG A 156 -14.00 22.54 18.12
C ARG A 156 -12.57 22.88 18.56
N HIS A 157 -11.94 23.75 17.79
CA HIS A 157 -10.58 24.16 18.11
C HIS A 157 -10.53 24.87 19.47
N GLU A 158 -9.69 24.33 20.35
CA GLU A 158 -9.30 24.89 21.64
C GLU A 158 -7.79 25.15 21.62
N GLN A 159 -7.35 26.21 22.30
CA GLN A 159 -5.93 26.55 22.38
C GLN A 159 -5.19 25.46 23.16
N ASN A 160 -4.04 25.01 22.62
CA ASN A 160 -3.20 23.96 23.22
C ASN A 160 -3.90 22.60 23.41
N VAL A 161 -4.99 22.34 22.68
CA VAL A 161 -5.64 21.03 22.67
C VAL A 161 -5.49 20.37 21.31
N GLU A 162 -5.09 19.10 21.31
CA GLU A 162 -4.97 18.27 20.12
C GLU A 162 -5.89 17.05 20.24
N ASN A 163 -6.72 16.84 19.22
CA ASN A 163 -7.66 15.73 19.17
C ASN A 163 -7.17 14.67 18.17
N TYR A 164 -7.22 13.41 18.58
CA TYR A 164 -6.81 12.26 17.79
C TYR A 164 -7.89 11.19 17.82
N LEU A 165 -7.90 10.36 16.78
CA LEU A 165 -8.87 9.29 16.62
C LEU A 165 -8.16 7.99 16.24
N VAL A 166 -8.54 6.92 16.93
CA VAL A 166 -8.22 5.53 16.58
C VAL A 166 -9.55 4.79 16.42
N VAL A 167 -9.77 4.17 15.26
CA VAL A 167 -10.98 3.37 15.01
C VAL A 167 -10.59 1.94 14.67
N PHE A 168 -11.21 0.99 15.36
CA PHE A 168 -11.20 -0.44 15.08
C PHE A 168 -12.50 -0.76 14.34
N TRP A 169 -12.48 -0.63 13.01
CA TRP A 169 -13.60 -1.05 12.16
C TRP A 169 -13.58 -2.57 11.99
N SER A 170 -14.71 -3.19 11.62
CA SER A 170 -14.72 -4.62 11.27
C SER A 170 -13.63 -5.04 10.29
N ASP A 171 -13.26 -4.20 9.32
CA ASP A 171 -12.33 -4.57 8.25
C ASP A 171 -10.93 -3.94 8.35
N ALA A 172 -10.73 -2.99 9.27
CA ALA A 172 -9.53 -2.17 9.29
C ALA A 172 -9.27 -1.46 10.62
N LEU A 173 -7.99 -1.25 10.89
CA LEU A 173 -7.49 -0.31 11.89
C LEU A 173 -7.27 1.08 11.26
N TYR A 174 -7.79 2.12 11.89
CA TYR A 174 -7.72 3.49 11.40
C TYR A 174 -7.11 4.43 12.44
N PHE A 175 -6.27 5.35 11.98
CA PHE A 175 -5.77 6.48 12.78
C PHE A 175 -6.01 7.78 12.04
N GLN A 176 -6.35 8.81 12.79
CA GLN A 176 -6.38 10.18 12.32
C GLN A 176 -5.78 11.14 13.35
N ALA A 177 -4.77 11.90 12.90
CA ALA A 177 -4.29 13.06 13.61
C ALA A 177 -5.13 14.28 13.20
N HIS A 178 -5.74 14.92 14.19
CA HIS A 178 -6.54 16.14 14.09
C HIS A 178 -7.88 16.00 13.35
N PRO A 179 -8.96 16.63 13.84
CA PRO A 179 -10.28 16.54 13.20
C PRO A 179 -10.32 17.13 11.80
N PHE A 180 -11.25 16.66 10.97
CA PHE A 180 -11.48 17.24 9.64
C PHE A 180 -11.83 18.73 9.75
N GLY A 181 -11.24 19.53 8.85
CA GLY A 181 -11.31 20.99 8.89
C GLY A 181 -10.11 21.69 9.57
N THR A 182 -9.29 20.98 10.35
CA THR A 182 -8.13 21.56 11.06
C THR A 182 -7.15 22.29 10.12
N ASN A 183 -6.90 21.75 8.92
CA ASN A 183 -6.00 22.36 7.95
C ASN A 183 -6.36 23.82 7.60
N LYS A 184 -7.65 24.17 7.65
CA LYS A 184 -8.11 25.54 7.33
C LYS A 184 -7.82 26.54 8.45
N LEU A 185 -7.57 26.05 9.66
CA LEU A 185 -7.33 26.88 10.84
C LEU A 185 -5.88 27.40 10.91
N ASN A 186 -4.94 26.77 10.20
CA ASN A 186 -3.52 27.14 10.17
C ASN A 186 -2.85 27.28 11.56
N VAL A 187 -3.28 26.46 12.52
CA VAL A 187 -2.79 26.49 13.91
C VAL A 187 -1.47 25.71 14.04
N ARG A 188 -0.57 26.22 14.89
CA ARG A 188 0.69 25.57 15.22
C ARG A 188 0.79 25.30 16.72
N HIS A 189 1.26 24.12 17.09
CA HIS A 189 1.67 23.80 18.46
C HIS A 189 3.11 23.30 18.46
N GLY A 190 3.95 23.78 19.39
CA GLY A 190 5.37 23.39 19.45
C GLY A 190 6.16 23.62 18.16
N GLY A 191 5.79 24.65 17.38
CA GLY A 191 6.38 24.95 16.06
C GLY A 191 5.84 24.11 14.90
N ASN A 192 5.12 23.01 15.16
CA ASN A 192 4.55 22.14 14.15
C ASN A 192 3.16 22.62 13.72
N LEU A 193 2.93 22.68 12.41
CA LEU A 193 1.61 22.99 11.85
C LEU A 193 0.70 21.77 12.02
N LEU A 194 -0.44 21.97 12.70
CA LEU A 194 -1.42 20.92 12.85
C LEU A 194 -2.05 20.63 11.49
N ARG A 195 -1.94 19.37 11.06
CA ARG A 195 -2.48 18.91 9.79
C ARG A 195 -3.18 17.59 9.97
N ILE A 196 -4.34 17.48 9.31
CA ILE A 196 -5.06 16.23 9.14
C ILE A 196 -4.11 15.25 8.47
N ASP A 197 -3.81 14.17 9.17
CA ASP A 197 -3.09 13.02 8.64
C ASP A 197 -3.86 11.76 9.00
N THR A 198 -4.04 10.87 8.03
CA THR A 198 -4.92 9.72 8.16
C THR A 198 -4.24 8.47 7.67
N MET A 199 -4.53 7.36 8.33
CA MET A 199 -4.06 6.06 7.92
C MET A 199 -5.12 5.00 8.16
N LYS A 200 -5.45 4.27 7.10
CA LYS A 200 -6.33 3.10 7.15
C LYS A 200 -5.51 1.87 6.79
N ILE A 201 -5.46 0.89 7.68
CA ILE A 201 -4.82 -0.40 7.50
C ILE A 201 -5.90 -1.47 7.51
N PHE A 202 -6.17 -2.07 6.35
CA PHE A 202 -7.07 -3.23 6.28
C PHE A 202 -6.43 -4.44 6.97
N TYR A 203 -7.19 -5.20 7.75
CA TYR A 203 -6.67 -6.40 8.41
C TYR A 203 -6.17 -7.42 7.40
N LYS A 204 -7.02 -7.70 6.41
CA LYS A 204 -6.72 -8.62 5.31
C LYS A 204 -5.39 -8.29 4.62
N ASN A 205 -4.48 -9.26 4.65
CA ASN A 205 -3.13 -9.23 4.08
C ASN A 205 -2.12 -8.27 4.74
N ASN A 206 -2.52 -7.37 5.64
CA ASN A 206 -1.57 -6.40 6.25
C ASN A 206 -1.29 -6.69 7.72
N ILE A 207 -2.30 -7.02 8.52
CA ILE A 207 -2.19 -7.38 9.93
C ILE A 207 -3.26 -8.45 10.25
N PRO A 208 -3.17 -9.67 9.66
CA PRO A 208 -4.21 -10.69 9.78
C PRO A 208 -4.29 -11.31 11.17
N ASP A 209 -3.22 -11.23 11.96
CA ASP A 209 -3.14 -11.76 13.32
C ASP A 209 -3.34 -10.65 14.37
N PHE A 210 -4.02 -9.57 14.01
CA PHE A 210 -4.27 -8.46 14.92
C PHE A 210 -5.19 -8.89 16.07
N GLU A 211 -4.78 -8.58 17.29
CA GLU A 211 -5.53 -8.84 18.51
C GLU A 211 -5.27 -7.71 19.51
N LEU A 212 -6.33 -7.21 20.15
CA LEU A 212 -6.22 -6.35 21.31
C LEU A 212 -5.81 -7.18 22.52
N SER A 213 -4.51 -7.44 22.63
CA SER A 213 -3.90 -8.15 23.76
C SER A 213 -2.71 -7.37 24.33
N GLY A 214 -2.30 -7.70 25.55
CA GLY A 214 -1.15 -7.10 26.21
C GLY A 214 -1.42 -6.66 27.64
N GLU A 215 -0.48 -5.89 28.20
CA GLU A 215 -0.63 -5.28 29.51
C GLU A 215 -1.67 -4.15 29.45
N ALA A 216 -2.49 -4.04 30.50
CA ALA A 216 -3.50 -3.00 30.63
C ALA A 216 -2.93 -1.62 31.02
N ASN A 217 -1.73 -1.30 30.53
CA ASN A 217 -1.05 -0.04 30.79
C ASN A 217 -1.07 0.85 29.54
N GLY A 218 -1.17 2.17 29.74
CA GLY A 218 -1.34 3.15 28.67
C GLY A 218 -0.15 3.22 27.72
N SER A 219 1.07 3.21 28.25
CA SER A 219 2.29 3.34 27.47
C SER A 219 2.47 2.17 26.50
N ASP A 220 2.32 0.93 26.96
CA ASP A 220 2.55 -0.24 26.12
C ASP A 220 1.41 -0.48 25.15
N PHE A 221 0.17 -0.15 25.53
CA PHE A 221 -0.94 -0.13 24.59
C PHE A 221 -0.71 0.87 23.44
N GLY A 222 -0.25 2.08 23.77
CA GLY A 222 0.11 3.09 22.77
C GLY A 222 1.23 2.64 21.83
N LYS A 223 2.29 2.04 22.37
CA LYS A 223 3.39 1.46 21.57
C LYS A 223 2.90 0.30 20.69
N PHE A 224 2.05 -0.58 21.24
CA PHE A 224 1.44 -1.68 20.51
C PHE A 224 0.66 -1.17 19.30
N LEU A 225 -0.23 -0.20 19.48
CA LEU A 225 -0.99 0.37 18.36
C LEU A 225 -0.08 0.98 17.31
N LEU A 226 0.94 1.73 17.74
CA LEU A 226 1.92 2.30 16.82
C LEU A 226 2.65 1.22 16.01
N GLU A 227 3.04 0.11 16.64
CA GLU A 227 3.68 -1.01 15.98
C GLU A 227 2.76 -1.66 14.94
N GLN A 228 1.48 -1.87 15.27
CA GLN A 228 0.48 -2.38 14.33
C GLN A 228 0.32 -1.47 13.11
N PHE A 229 0.31 -0.15 13.31
CA PHE A 229 0.34 0.81 12.21
C PHE A 229 1.63 0.72 11.39
N ILE A 230 2.80 0.59 12.01
CA ILE A 230 4.09 0.44 11.32
C ILE A 230 4.09 -0.80 10.43
N ILE A 231 3.74 -1.96 10.99
CA ILE A 231 3.69 -3.25 10.30
C ILE A 231 2.67 -3.20 9.16
N GLY A 232 1.45 -2.75 9.47
CA GLY A 232 0.37 -2.66 8.51
C GLY A 232 0.67 -1.74 7.32
N ASN A 233 1.28 -0.58 7.57
CA ASN A 233 1.68 0.34 6.51
C ASN A 233 2.85 -0.22 5.68
N ALA A 234 3.82 -0.87 6.32
CA ALA A 234 4.92 -1.54 5.62
C ALA A 234 4.40 -2.63 4.66
N ASN A 235 3.46 -3.46 5.12
CA ASN A 235 2.81 -4.49 4.30
C ASN A 235 1.97 -3.88 3.17
N THR A 236 1.23 -2.81 3.46
CA THR A 236 0.47 -2.06 2.44
C THR A 236 1.39 -1.52 1.34
N LEU A 237 2.52 -0.91 1.69
CA LEU A 237 3.48 -0.37 0.72
C LEU A 237 4.17 -1.48 -0.08
N LYS A 238 4.48 -2.61 0.56
CA LYS A 238 5.03 -3.80 -0.09
C LYS A 238 4.06 -4.33 -1.14
N LEU A 239 2.79 -4.56 -0.78
CA LEU A 239 1.76 -5.01 -1.72
C LEU A 239 1.60 -4.04 -2.89
N ARG A 240 1.49 -2.73 -2.63
CA ARG A 240 1.41 -1.70 -3.68
C ARG A 240 2.62 -1.74 -4.62
N ALA A 241 3.82 -1.98 -4.11
CA ALA A 241 5.03 -2.08 -4.91
C ALA A 241 4.98 -3.31 -5.84
N TYR A 242 4.58 -4.47 -5.34
CA TYR A 242 4.42 -5.68 -6.16
C TYR A 242 3.30 -5.54 -7.19
N THR A 243 2.14 -4.98 -6.81
CA THR A 243 1.04 -4.72 -7.74
C THR A 243 1.49 -3.78 -8.86
N LEU A 244 2.18 -2.68 -8.53
CA LEU A 244 2.70 -1.76 -9.54
C LEU A 244 3.69 -2.46 -10.48
N ALA A 245 4.64 -3.22 -9.93
CA ALA A 245 5.62 -3.95 -10.71
C ALA A 245 4.98 -5.01 -11.62
N PHE A 246 3.93 -5.68 -11.15
CA PHE A 246 3.14 -6.62 -11.95
C PHE A 246 2.37 -5.94 -13.08
N LEU A 247 1.67 -4.83 -12.80
CA LEU A 247 0.98 -4.04 -13.83
C LEU A 247 1.96 -3.59 -14.91
N VAL A 248 3.10 -3.03 -14.52
CA VAL A 248 4.15 -2.55 -15.42
C VAL A 248 4.83 -3.67 -16.18
N GLY A 249 5.20 -4.76 -15.51
CA GLY A 249 6.00 -5.85 -16.06
C GLY A 249 5.21 -6.85 -16.91
N VAL A 250 3.91 -7.01 -16.65
CA VAL A 250 3.06 -8.02 -17.32
C VAL A 250 1.98 -7.38 -18.19
N PHE A 251 1.14 -6.50 -17.62
CA PHE A 251 0.01 -5.96 -18.37
C PHE A 251 0.44 -4.91 -19.40
N PHE A 252 1.27 -3.95 -19.02
CA PHE A 252 1.75 -2.93 -19.96
C PHE A 252 2.67 -3.51 -21.04
N THR A 253 3.49 -4.51 -20.71
CA THR A 253 4.31 -5.22 -21.71
C THR A 253 3.43 -5.97 -22.70
N LEU A 254 2.36 -6.64 -22.25
CA LEU A 254 1.37 -7.27 -23.12
C LEU A 254 0.70 -6.25 -24.06
N ILE A 255 0.28 -5.09 -23.54
CA ILE A 255 -0.30 -4.02 -24.36
C ILE A 255 0.68 -3.55 -25.44
N ILE A 256 1.95 -3.31 -25.09
CA ILE A 256 2.99 -2.92 -26.06
C ILE A 256 3.16 -3.99 -27.15
N VAL A 257 3.20 -5.26 -26.77
CA VAL A 257 3.31 -6.37 -27.72
C VAL A 257 2.13 -6.38 -28.70
N LEU A 258 0.91 -6.20 -28.20
CA LEU A 258 -0.29 -6.16 -29.04
C LEU A 258 -0.26 -4.97 -30.00
N VAL A 259 0.13 -3.78 -29.52
CA VAL A 259 0.26 -2.58 -30.35
C VAL A 259 1.28 -2.79 -31.47
N ILE A 260 2.49 -3.27 -31.14
CA ILE A 260 3.53 -3.53 -32.13
C ILE A 260 3.11 -4.61 -33.13
N TRP A 261 2.46 -5.68 -32.66
CA TRP A 261 1.91 -6.70 -33.56
C TRP A 261 0.88 -6.11 -34.53
N ILE A 262 -0.04 -5.25 -34.08
CA ILE A 262 -1.04 -4.61 -34.95
C ILE A 262 -0.37 -3.80 -36.07
N PHE A 263 0.69 -3.06 -35.75
CA PHE A 263 1.43 -2.26 -36.74
C PHE A 263 2.22 -3.12 -37.74
N PHE A 264 2.85 -4.20 -37.28
CA PHE A 264 3.74 -5.02 -38.12
C PHE A 264 3.09 -6.31 -38.67
N ARG A 265 1.85 -6.65 -38.33
CA ARG A 265 1.21 -7.92 -38.75
C ARG A 265 1.13 -8.11 -40.27
N ARG A 266 0.99 -7.02 -41.03
CA ARG A 266 0.85 -7.08 -42.50
C ARG A 266 2.21 -7.14 -43.20
N THR A 267 3.18 -6.37 -42.73
CA THR A 267 4.47 -6.12 -43.41
C THR A 267 5.65 -6.87 -42.78
N GLY A 268 5.51 -7.34 -41.54
CA GLY A 268 6.57 -7.98 -40.77
C GLY A 268 6.79 -9.46 -41.09
N LYS A 269 7.97 -9.96 -40.71
CA LYS A 269 8.38 -11.37 -40.83
C LYS A 269 7.71 -12.27 -39.79
N LEU A 270 7.37 -11.72 -38.62
CA LEU A 270 6.59 -12.39 -37.58
C LEU A 270 5.10 -12.19 -37.87
N LYS A 271 4.28 -13.24 -37.75
CA LYS A 271 2.86 -13.23 -38.14
C LYS A 271 1.91 -13.35 -36.96
N THR A 272 2.27 -14.12 -35.94
CA THR A 272 1.37 -14.43 -34.82
C THR A 272 1.70 -13.63 -33.56
N VAL A 273 0.70 -13.30 -32.74
CA VAL A 273 0.91 -12.64 -31.43
C VAL A 273 1.89 -13.42 -30.56
N LYS A 274 1.81 -14.75 -30.58
CA LYS A 274 2.72 -15.65 -29.87
C LYS A 274 4.19 -15.36 -30.21
N GLU A 275 4.51 -15.22 -31.50
CA GLU A 275 5.88 -14.94 -31.93
C GLU A 275 6.37 -13.60 -31.37
N TYR A 276 5.55 -12.54 -31.48
CA TYR A 276 5.89 -11.22 -30.94
C TYR A 276 6.09 -11.27 -29.42
N TYR A 277 5.20 -11.96 -28.70
CA TYR A 277 5.27 -12.08 -27.24
C TYR A 277 6.50 -12.86 -26.76
N ASN A 278 6.86 -13.93 -27.47
CA ASN A 278 8.09 -14.69 -27.18
C ASN A 278 9.35 -13.84 -27.39
N ILE A 279 9.42 -13.08 -28.48
CA ILE A 279 10.55 -12.16 -28.71
C ILE A 279 10.59 -11.10 -27.61
N ALA A 280 9.44 -10.52 -27.26
CA ALA A 280 9.34 -9.52 -26.21
C ALA A 280 9.86 -10.04 -24.86
N ALA A 281 9.51 -11.27 -24.49
CA ALA A 281 9.99 -11.88 -23.25
C ALA A 281 11.52 -11.96 -23.23
N VAL A 282 12.15 -12.45 -24.29
CA VAL A 282 13.62 -12.54 -24.34
C VAL A 282 14.28 -11.16 -24.37
N THR A 283 13.72 -10.20 -25.13
CA THR A 283 14.21 -8.82 -25.15
C THR A 283 14.06 -8.12 -23.80
N SER A 284 13.06 -8.50 -23.01
CA SER A 284 12.81 -7.89 -21.70
C SER A 284 13.85 -8.29 -20.65
N ILE A 285 14.47 -9.47 -20.74
CA ILE A 285 15.38 -9.99 -19.70
C ILE A 285 16.53 -9.01 -19.38
N PRO A 286 17.31 -8.51 -20.36
CA PRO A 286 18.35 -7.52 -20.09
C PRO A 286 17.81 -6.22 -19.49
N VAL A 287 16.65 -5.76 -19.97
CA VAL A 287 16.01 -4.54 -19.46
C VAL A 287 15.60 -4.73 -18.00
N PHE A 288 14.99 -5.86 -17.67
CA PHE A 288 14.62 -6.22 -16.30
C PHE A 288 15.83 -6.30 -15.37
N ILE A 289 16.95 -6.90 -15.80
CA ILE A 289 18.17 -6.99 -14.98
C ILE A 289 18.73 -5.59 -14.68
N VAL A 290 18.81 -4.74 -15.70
CA VAL A 290 19.31 -3.36 -15.53
C VAL A 290 18.41 -2.59 -14.56
N PHE A 291 17.09 -2.67 -14.74
CA PHE A 291 16.16 -1.99 -13.84
C PHE A 291 16.14 -2.57 -12.44
N PHE A 292 16.27 -3.89 -12.27
CA PHE A 292 16.38 -4.51 -10.96
C PHE A 292 17.53 -3.88 -10.15
N ILE A 293 18.70 -3.72 -10.76
CA ILE A 293 19.86 -3.07 -10.13
C ILE A 293 19.58 -1.58 -9.87
N LEU A 294 19.06 -0.85 -10.86
CA LEU A 294 18.80 0.60 -10.72
C LEU A 294 17.76 0.92 -9.64
N LEU A 295 16.72 0.11 -9.50
CA LEU A 295 15.61 0.36 -8.58
C LEU A 295 16.03 0.30 -7.11
N TRP A 296 17.11 -0.41 -6.77
CA TRP A 296 17.69 -0.38 -5.41
C TRP A 296 18.09 1.04 -4.99
N PHE A 297 18.57 1.84 -5.94
CA PHE A 297 19.04 3.19 -5.68
C PHE A 297 17.97 4.23 -6.00
N LEU A 298 17.23 4.05 -7.10
CA LEU A 298 16.25 5.00 -7.61
C LEU A 298 14.92 4.31 -7.96
N PRO A 299 14.02 4.04 -6.99
CA PRO A 299 12.75 3.36 -7.26
C PRO A 299 11.84 4.10 -8.25
N GLN A 300 11.94 5.43 -8.31
CA GLN A 300 11.19 6.26 -9.26
C GLN A 300 11.53 5.94 -10.72
N ALA A 301 12.67 5.28 -10.98
CA ALA A 301 13.03 4.82 -12.32
C ALA A 301 11.98 3.86 -12.90
N ILE A 302 11.17 3.16 -12.08
CA ILE A 302 10.12 2.27 -12.59
C ILE A 302 9.16 2.98 -13.56
N ASN A 303 8.94 4.29 -13.38
CA ASN A 303 8.07 5.09 -14.25
C ASN A 303 8.60 5.21 -15.69
N VAL A 304 9.92 5.08 -15.89
CA VAL A 304 10.53 5.12 -17.23
C VAL A 304 10.78 3.74 -17.83
N PHE A 305 10.57 2.65 -17.07
CA PHE A 305 10.78 1.27 -17.51
C PHE A 305 10.06 0.96 -18.82
N ILE A 306 8.78 1.31 -18.91
CA ILE A 306 7.92 1.00 -20.06
C ILE A 306 8.47 1.62 -21.34
N PHE A 307 8.95 2.87 -21.28
CA PHE A 307 9.49 3.56 -22.46
C PHE A 307 10.81 2.94 -22.93
N ILE A 308 11.69 2.58 -22.01
CA ILE A 308 12.97 1.93 -22.35
C ILE A 308 12.72 0.54 -22.93
N PHE A 309 11.81 -0.24 -22.33
CA PHE A 309 11.40 -1.54 -22.85
C PHE A 309 10.79 -1.41 -24.25
N ALA A 310 9.84 -0.49 -24.46
CA ALA A 310 9.20 -0.27 -25.75
C ALA A 310 10.23 0.09 -26.84
N LEU A 311 11.18 0.98 -26.54
CA LEU A 311 12.24 1.35 -27.47
C LEU A 311 13.14 0.16 -27.81
N ALA A 312 13.63 -0.56 -26.79
CA ALA A 312 14.49 -1.73 -26.99
C ALA A 312 13.78 -2.81 -27.82
N TYR A 313 12.51 -3.07 -27.53
CA TYR A 313 11.71 -4.04 -28.25
C TYR A 313 11.41 -3.62 -29.69
N LEU A 314 11.09 -2.34 -29.92
CA LEU A 314 10.89 -1.79 -31.26
C LEU A 314 12.16 -1.95 -32.13
N LEU A 315 13.35 -1.66 -31.56
CA LEU A 315 14.63 -1.84 -32.24
C LEU A 315 14.87 -3.30 -32.63
N VAL A 316 14.53 -4.26 -31.76
CA VAL A 316 14.63 -5.69 -32.07
C VAL A 316 13.68 -6.09 -33.19
N ILE A 317 12.41 -5.66 -33.13
CA ILE A 317 11.41 -5.97 -34.18
C ILE A 317 11.80 -5.35 -35.52
N TYR A 318 12.26 -4.10 -35.52
CA TYR A 318 12.77 -3.44 -36.72
C TYR A 318 13.95 -4.22 -37.32
N SER A 319 14.94 -4.58 -36.51
CA SER A 319 16.11 -5.36 -36.91
C SER A 319 15.72 -6.71 -37.53
N ILE A 320 14.77 -7.43 -36.93
CA ILE A 320 14.22 -8.68 -37.47
C ILE A 320 13.59 -8.46 -38.85
N ASN A 321 12.77 -7.41 -39.00
CA ASN A 321 12.05 -7.14 -40.24
C ASN A 321 12.98 -6.69 -41.39
N THR A 322 14.07 -5.98 -41.10
CA THR A 322 15.02 -5.48 -42.11
C THR A 322 16.14 -6.45 -42.46
N SER A 323 16.31 -7.54 -41.70
CA SER A 323 17.43 -8.46 -41.90
C SER A 323 17.30 -9.27 -43.19
N LYS A 324 18.29 -9.13 -44.09
CA LYS A 324 18.36 -9.83 -45.39
C LYS A 324 18.69 -11.32 -45.27
N GLU A 325 19.35 -11.75 -44.19
CA GLU A 325 19.76 -13.15 -43.94
C GLU A 325 18.60 -14.10 -43.65
N LEU A 326 17.38 -13.59 -43.56
CA LEU A 326 16.17 -14.31 -43.19
C LEU A 326 15.13 -14.25 -44.31
N VAL A 327 15.60 -14.20 -45.56
CA VAL A 327 14.82 -14.38 -46.79
C VAL A 327 14.95 -15.83 -47.22
#